data_AF-A0A177CHS3-F1
#
_entry.id   AF-A0A177CHS3-F1
#
_cell.length_a   1.000
_cell.length_b   1.000
_cell.length_c   1.000
_cell.angle_alpha   90.00
_cell.angle_beta   90.00
_cell.angle_gamma   90.00
#
_symmetry.space_group_name_H-M   'P 1'
#
loop_
_entity.id
_entity.type
_entity.pdbx_description
1 polymer ?
#
loop_
_entity_poly.entity_id
_entity_poly.type
_entity_poly.pdbx_seq_one_letter_code
_entity_poly.pdbx_strand_id
1 'polypeptide(L)'
;MSAAGTPYTRLPVAVPQETVEATPLASPDDLVKTYLLHVTSELLAIQASTTSFGASSTDRYSPSLQVLHARLQDGHHSPFPGLENRSGNAFTRKGKAHRVAVPSPMVRPLGDFEDMYYAILATVKETHDSIILRLNNGFVDPNALLFPSSQHTIHFFQEWLAHQWTILNEPSLVRALDIAVREALVDGHLCQGLRSQVDSGQITHEQAETARAHLYQSDVFADMPGLSWVGNEHSAMINGRLNEKYRVVFQAEKQAHEKKIRMAKKRERIQKTAKIGPKACGRRGSGEYRRQQQQVMAEQAQQAADMLPTSMGKQSPRSEAEQAKQAHDIARQTPQVDHSDISLFQEEVEAWRLYTQQLMSSRRETQLRYHEDELRRKTPPAATEQALQALPDSLRSGAVSCTPQRQSHARTVTQPHAAHVQQDTSDAGHAGPERTFPGASPREKRKQRVTEYQAWLRESASDHARTRMMGQRRQTQAQASDVSDVSLQAFNGAEAPMDMDGDGGF
;
A
#
# COMPACT_ATOMS: atom_id res chain seq x y z
N MET A 1 53.02 -18.46 -5.64
CA MET A 1 52.31 -17.74 -6.72
C MET A 1 50.93 -18.37 -6.82
N SER A 2 49.94 -17.77 -6.17
CA SER A 2 48.56 -18.29 -6.21
C SER A 2 48.02 -18.08 -7.62
N ALA A 3 47.55 -19.14 -8.27
CA ALA A 3 46.86 -19.02 -9.55
C ALA A 3 45.75 -17.98 -9.38
N ALA A 4 45.69 -16.99 -10.28
CA ALA A 4 44.62 -16.00 -10.28
C ALA A 4 43.30 -16.73 -10.52
N GLY A 5 42.63 -17.12 -9.44
CA GLY A 5 41.32 -17.75 -9.50
C GLY A 5 40.37 -16.83 -10.25
N THR A 6 39.59 -17.38 -11.16
CA THR A 6 38.52 -16.64 -11.84
C THR A 6 37.61 -16.02 -10.78
N PRO A 7 37.38 -14.70 -10.81
CA PRO A 7 36.56 -14.04 -9.79
C PRO A 7 35.16 -14.64 -9.78
N TYR A 8 34.57 -14.76 -8.59
CA TYR A 8 33.22 -15.28 -8.44
C TYR A 8 32.22 -14.36 -9.16
N THR A 9 31.39 -14.95 -10.03
CA THR A 9 30.48 -14.22 -10.92
C THR A 9 29.21 -13.80 -10.22
N ARG A 10 28.79 -12.55 -10.42
CA ARG A 10 27.50 -12.03 -9.96
C ARG A 10 26.34 -12.82 -10.58
N LEU A 11 25.16 -12.75 -9.95
CA LEU A 11 23.94 -13.31 -10.51
C LEU A 11 23.67 -12.74 -11.91
N PRO A 12 23.13 -13.56 -12.84
CA PRO A 12 22.71 -13.07 -14.16
C PRO A 12 21.59 -12.04 -14.01
N VAL A 13 21.47 -11.17 -15.02
CA VAL A 13 20.38 -10.19 -15.11
C VAL A 13 19.04 -10.93 -15.13
N ALA A 14 18.04 -10.41 -14.42
CA ALA A 14 16.71 -10.98 -14.40
C ALA A 14 16.06 -10.89 -15.79
N VAL A 15 15.18 -11.83 -16.10
CA VAL A 15 14.47 -11.86 -17.38
C VAL A 15 13.64 -10.58 -17.56
N PRO A 16 13.77 -9.90 -18.71
CA PRO A 16 13.06 -8.64 -18.95
C PRO A 16 11.56 -8.88 -19.17
N GLN A 17 10.75 -7.85 -18.97
CA GLN A 17 9.29 -7.95 -18.97
C GLN A 17 8.76 -8.44 -20.31
N GLU A 18 9.36 -7.93 -21.39
CA GLU A 18 8.99 -8.27 -22.76
C GLU A 18 9.16 -9.77 -23.05
N THR A 19 10.18 -10.41 -22.46
CA THR A 19 10.40 -11.86 -22.62
C THR A 19 9.33 -12.68 -21.90
N VAL A 20 8.92 -12.24 -20.71
CA VAL A 20 7.86 -12.94 -19.96
C VAL A 20 6.50 -12.75 -20.64
N GLU A 21 6.20 -11.55 -21.13
CA GLU A 21 4.97 -11.29 -21.88
C GLU A 21 4.90 -12.07 -23.19
N ALA A 22 6.04 -12.24 -23.87
CA ALA A 22 6.15 -13.05 -25.08
C ALA A 22 6.12 -14.58 -24.80
N THR A 23 6.19 -15.01 -23.54
CA THR A 23 6.19 -16.43 -23.19
C THR A 23 4.77 -17.00 -23.34
N PRO A 24 4.58 -18.01 -24.22
CA PRO A 24 3.23 -18.47 -24.58
C PRO A 24 2.57 -19.34 -23.51
N LEU A 25 3.37 -20.02 -22.68
CA LEU A 25 2.90 -20.98 -21.68
C LEU A 25 3.33 -20.52 -20.29
N ALA A 26 2.36 -20.42 -19.40
CA ALA A 26 2.59 -20.25 -17.98
C ALA A 26 2.85 -21.61 -17.31
N SER A 27 3.76 -21.64 -16.33
CA SER A 27 3.93 -22.82 -15.49
C SER A 27 2.65 -23.12 -14.67
N PRO A 28 2.34 -24.38 -14.38
CA PRO A 28 1.18 -24.72 -13.54
C PRO A 28 1.28 -24.13 -12.13
N ASP A 29 0.18 -23.54 -11.64
CA ASP A 29 0.11 -22.90 -10.33
C ASP A 29 0.67 -23.73 -9.18
N ASP A 30 0.28 -25.01 -9.09
CA ASP A 30 0.69 -25.90 -7.99
C ASP A 30 2.19 -26.17 -7.99
N LEU A 31 2.82 -26.21 -9.18
CA LEU A 31 4.26 -26.35 -9.31
C LEU A 31 4.97 -25.08 -8.83
N VAL A 32 4.47 -23.91 -9.23
CA VAL A 32 5.02 -22.62 -8.77
C VAL A 32 4.90 -22.48 -7.26
N LYS A 33 3.72 -22.76 -6.68
CA LYS A 33 3.51 -22.71 -5.22
C LYS A 33 4.44 -23.66 -4.47
N THR A 34 4.54 -24.91 -4.94
CA THR A 34 5.41 -25.92 -4.34
C THR A 34 6.86 -25.46 -4.34
N TYR A 35 7.32 -24.92 -5.47
CA TYR A 35 8.68 -24.40 -5.59
C TYR A 35 8.92 -23.20 -4.66
N LEU A 36 8.04 -22.20 -4.65
CA LEU A 36 8.18 -21.02 -3.77
C LEU A 36 8.18 -21.40 -2.28
N LEU A 37 7.31 -22.32 -1.86
CA LEU A 37 7.27 -22.81 -0.48
C LEU A 37 8.52 -23.62 -0.12
N HIS A 38 8.99 -24.46 -1.05
CA HIS A 38 10.20 -25.25 -0.85
C HIS A 38 11.43 -24.36 -0.67
N VAL A 39 11.69 -23.44 -1.60
CA VAL A 39 12.83 -22.51 -1.52
C VAL A 39 12.74 -21.63 -0.28
N THR A 40 11.55 -21.15 0.08
CA THR A 40 11.34 -20.39 1.33
C THR A 40 11.75 -21.21 2.55
N SER A 41 11.30 -22.46 2.63
CA SER A 41 11.59 -23.35 3.76
C SER A 41 13.09 -23.64 3.87
N GLU A 42 13.77 -23.88 2.75
CA GLU A 42 15.22 -24.12 2.72
C GLU A 42 16.00 -22.86 3.14
N LEU A 43 15.65 -21.69 2.60
CA LEU A 43 16.29 -20.42 2.98
C LEU A 43 16.13 -20.14 4.47
N LEU A 44 14.94 -20.36 5.04
CA LEU A 44 14.68 -20.16 6.46
C LEU A 44 15.43 -21.17 7.33
N ALA A 45 15.53 -22.44 6.92
CA ALA A 45 16.29 -23.46 7.63
C ALA A 45 17.79 -23.12 7.66
N ILE A 46 18.33 -22.63 6.54
CA ILE A 46 19.72 -22.18 6.45
C ILE A 46 19.95 -20.95 7.33
N GLN A 47 19.08 -19.94 7.26
CA GLN A 47 19.16 -18.74 8.11
C GLN A 47 19.08 -19.06 9.60
N ALA A 48 18.29 -20.06 9.99
CA ALA A 48 18.22 -20.50 11.38
C ALA A 48 19.50 -21.24 11.83
N SER A 49 20.25 -21.83 10.90
CA SER A 49 21.43 -22.65 11.16
C SER A 49 22.75 -21.87 11.08
N THR A 50 22.75 -20.63 10.57
CA THR A 50 23.97 -19.82 10.41
C THR A 50 23.76 -18.37 10.77
N THR A 51 24.73 -17.79 11.48
CA THR A 51 24.81 -16.35 11.74
C THR A 51 25.63 -15.60 10.69
N SER A 52 26.18 -16.31 9.71
CA SER A 52 27.11 -15.77 8.71
C SER A 52 26.51 -14.65 7.88
N PHE A 53 25.19 -14.61 7.74
CA PHE A 53 24.47 -13.65 6.89
C PHE A 53 23.76 -12.55 7.70
N GLY A 54 24.15 -12.37 8.96
CA GLY A 54 23.51 -11.44 9.87
C GLY A 54 22.44 -12.10 10.73
N ALA A 55 21.97 -11.38 11.75
CA ALA A 55 20.86 -11.83 12.56
C ALA A 55 19.57 -11.74 11.76
N SER A 56 18.76 -12.80 11.78
CA SER A 56 17.38 -12.69 11.31
C SER A 56 16.67 -11.58 12.08
N SER A 57 15.97 -10.71 11.36
CA SER A 57 15.19 -9.66 12.01
C SER A 57 14.16 -10.32 12.93
N THR A 58 14.26 -10.02 14.23
CA THR A 58 13.29 -10.47 15.23
C THR A 58 12.04 -9.60 15.26
N ASP A 59 12.01 -8.53 14.45
CA ASP A 59 10.88 -7.63 14.35
C ASP A 59 9.72 -8.29 13.59
N ARG A 60 8.67 -8.65 14.34
CA ARG A 60 7.43 -9.24 13.81
C ARG A 60 6.61 -8.24 12.98
N TYR A 61 6.98 -6.95 13.00
CA TYR A 61 6.33 -5.86 12.29
C TYR A 61 7.15 -5.35 11.10
N SER A 62 8.08 -6.17 10.61
CA SER A 62 8.88 -5.96 9.42
C SER A 62 8.63 -7.09 8.41
N PRO A 63 8.48 -6.84 7.11
CA PRO A 63 8.14 -7.84 6.11
C PRO A 63 9.38 -8.66 5.70
N SER A 64 9.96 -9.38 6.65
CA SER A 64 11.01 -10.36 6.37
C SER A 64 10.43 -11.61 5.72
N LEU A 65 11.26 -12.41 5.04
CA LEU A 65 10.86 -13.71 4.48
C LEU A 65 10.17 -14.59 5.54
N GLN A 66 10.71 -14.61 6.76
CA GLN A 66 10.12 -15.35 7.88
C GLN A 66 8.73 -14.84 8.26
N VAL A 67 8.55 -13.53 8.37
CA VAL A 67 7.26 -12.92 8.74
C VAL A 67 6.23 -13.16 7.64
N LEU A 68 6.61 -12.98 6.37
CA LEU A 68 5.70 -13.22 5.25
C LEU A 68 5.33 -14.70 5.12
N HIS A 69 6.27 -15.61 5.34
CA HIS A 69 6.01 -17.04 5.41
C HIS A 69 5.04 -17.42 6.54
N ALA A 70 5.30 -16.95 7.76
CA ALA A 70 4.37 -17.16 8.88
C ALA A 70 2.99 -16.58 8.58
N ARG A 71 2.91 -15.39 7.97
CA ARG A 71 1.64 -14.78 7.59
C ARG A 71 0.89 -15.59 6.54
N LEU A 72 1.58 -16.12 5.54
CA LEU A 72 0.98 -16.97 4.53
C LEU A 72 0.39 -18.24 5.16
N GLN A 73 1.14 -18.87 6.08
CA GLN A 73 0.71 -20.05 6.84
C GLN A 73 -0.48 -19.75 7.76
N ASP A 74 -0.49 -18.60 8.41
CA ASP A 74 -1.57 -18.13 9.29
C ASP A 74 -2.81 -17.65 8.50
N GLY A 75 -2.78 -17.72 7.16
CA GLY A 75 -3.90 -17.35 6.30
C GLY A 75 -4.10 -15.85 6.13
N HIS A 76 -3.10 -15.03 6.46
CA HIS A 76 -3.18 -13.59 6.23
C HIS A 76 -3.15 -13.28 4.73
N HIS A 77 -4.00 -12.35 4.30
CA HIS A 77 -3.99 -11.82 2.94
C HIS A 77 -2.84 -10.83 2.72
N SER A 78 -2.33 -10.79 1.49
CA SER A 78 -1.42 -9.73 1.06
C SER A 78 -2.13 -8.37 1.10
N PRO A 79 -1.48 -7.29 1.56
CA PRO A 79 -2.00 -5.94 1.41
C PRO A 79 -2.02 -5.54 -0.06
N PHE A 80 -3.20 -5.50 -0.68
CA PHE A 80 -3.31 -5.12 -2.09
C PHE A 80 -2.87 -3.67 -2.36
N PRO A 81 -1.98 -3.44 -3.34
CA PRO A 81 -1.61 -2.10 -3.76
C PRO A 81 -2.82 -1.41 -4.42
N GLY A 82 -3.11 -0.17 -4.01
CA GLY A 82 -4.17 0.65 -4.62
C GLY A 82 -5.41 0.89 -3.75
N LEU A 83 -5.61 0.10 -2.69
CA LEU A 83 -6.70 0.39 -1.74
C LEU A 83 -6.40 1.62 -0.88
N GLU A 84 -5.15 1.96 -0.61
CA GLU A 84 -4.75 2.87 0.49
C GLU A 84 -5.40 4.27 0.47
N ASN A 85 -5.88 4.78 -0.68
CA ASN A 85 -6.23 6.21 -0.78
C ASN A 85 -7.71 6.57 -0.96
N ARG A 86 -8.62 5.64 -1.28
CA ARG A 86 -9.98 6.05 -1.74
C ARG A 86 -11.09 6.09 -0.69
N SER A 87 -10.92 5.53 0.51
CA SER A 87 -11.93 5.72 1.56
C SER A 87 -11.25 6.09 2.88
N GLY A 88 -11.54 7.29 3.38
CA GLY A 88 -10.99 7.88 4.61
C GLY A 88 -11.26 7.08 5.90
N ASN A 89 -11.78 5.85 5.79
CA ASN A 89 -11.99 4.92 6.88
C ASN A 89 -10.92 3.83 6.87
N ALA A 90 -9.66 4.21 7.11
CA ALA A 90 -8.58 3.26 7.43
C ALA A 90 -8.94 2.32 8.61
N PHE A 91 -9.96 2.66 9.40
CA PHE A 91 -10.46 1.88 10.53
C PHE A 91 -11.37 0.69 10.16
N THR A 92 -12.16 0.73 9.09
CA THR A 92 -13.05 -0.40 8.71
C THR A 92 -12.28 -1.55 8.05
N ARG A 93 -11.09 -1.29 7.51
CA ARG A 93 -10.18 -2.32 6.97
C ARG A 93 -9.52 -3.16 8.06
N LYS A 94 -9.30 -2.59 9.25
CA LYS A 94 -8.71 -3.28 10.42
C LYS A 94 -9.51 -4.50 10.88
N GLY A 95 -10.81 -4.57 10.56
CA GLY A 95 -11.69 -5.67 10.97
C GLY A 95 -11.70 -6.89 10.04
N LYS A 96 -11.25 -6.76 8.78
CA LYS A 96 -11.28 -7.85 7.78
C LYS A 96 -9.94 -8.53 7.55
N ALA A 97 -8.80 -7.86 7.81
CA ALA A 97 -7.46 -8.46 7.69
C ALA A 97 -7.17 -9.58 8.72
N HIS A 98 -8.04 -9.76 9.70
CA HIS A 98 -7.95 -10.79 10.74
C HIS A 98 -9.06 -11.84 10.66
N ARG A 99 -9.85 -11.85 9.58
CA ARG A 99 -10.99 -12.75 9.45
C ARG A 99 -10.63 -14.00 8.62
N VAL A 100 -10.65 -15.11 9.36
CA VAL A 100 -11.06 -16.47 8.94
C VAL A 100 -9.94 -17.42 8.54
N ALA A 101 -10.09 -18.66 9.01
CA ALA A 101 -9.29 -19.83 8.69
C ALA A 101 -9.26 -20.03 7.16
N VAL A 102 -8.18 -19.57 6.53
CA VAL A 102 -7.90 -19.85 5.13
C VAL A 102 -7.23 -21.23 5.06
N PRO A 103 -7.56 -22.05 4.06
CA PRO A 103 -6.97 -23.37 3.85
C PRO A 103 -5.45 -23.32 3.69
N SER A 104 -4.83 -24.50 3.83
CA SER A 104 -3.39 -24.74 3.58
C SER A 104 -2.85 -23.88 2.43
N PRO A 105 -1.61 -23.33 2.52
CA PRO A 105 -1.03 -22.48 1.49
C PRO A 105 -1.21 -22.96 0.04
N MET A 106 -1.21 -24.28 -0.20
CA MET A 106 -1.42 -24.85 -1.54
C MET A 106 -2.80 -24.56 -2.15
N VAL A 107 -3.84 -24.42 -1.33
CA VAL A 107 -5.23 -24.14 -1.78
C VAL A 107 -5.42 -22.66 -2.11
N ARG A 108 -4.51 -21.79 -1.66
CA ARG A 108 -4.60 -20.35 -1.91
C ARG A 108 -4.33 -20.03 -3.38
N PRO A 109 -4.92 -18.95 -3.92
CA PRO A 109 -4.62 -18.50 -5.28
C PRO A 109 -3.14 -18.13 -5.39
N LEU A 110 -2.54 -18.34 -6.56
CA LEU A 110 -1.12 -18.07 -6.77
C LEU A 110 -0.76 -16.59 -6.56
N GLY A 111 -1.68 -15.65 -6.82
CA GLY A 111 -1.47 -14.22 -6.58
C GLY A 111 -1.16 -13.85 -5.12
N ASP A 112 -1.58 -14.66 -4.14
CA ASP A 112 -1.23 -14.47 -2.73
C ASP A 112 0.26 -14.67 -2.43
N PHE A 113 1.01 -15.30 -3.35
CA PHE A 113 2.44 -15.58 -3.22
C PHE A 113 3.33 -14.44 -3.76
N GLU A 114 2.77 -13.34 -4.27
CA GLU A 114 3.51 -12.20 -4.81
C GLU A 114 4.60 -11.68 -3.84
N ASP A 115 4.20 -11.38 -2.60
CA ASP A 115 5.13 -10.82 -1.61
C ASP A 115 6.20 -11.83 -1.18
N MET A 116 5.84 -13.11 -1.16
CA MET A 116 6.79 -14.19 -0.88
C MET A 116 7.85 -14.25 -1.97
N TYR A 117 7.42 -14.20 -3.24
CA TYR A 117 8.32 -14.19 -4.39
C TYR A 117 9.32 -13.04 -4.30
N TYR A 118 8.86 -11.81 -4.02
CA TYR A 118 9.76 -10.67 -3.84
C TYR A 118 10.73 -10.84 -2.66
N ALA A 119 10.25 -11.38 -1.53
CA ALA A 119 11.09 -11.62 -0.37
C ALA A 119 12.15 -12.69 -0.63
N ILE A 120 11.82 -13.75 -1.37
CA ILE A 120 12.77 -14.77 -1.81
C ILE A 120 13.83 -14.13 -2.73
N LEU A 121 13.41 -13.37 -3.76
CA LEU A 121 14.35 -12.69 -4.67
C LEU A 121 15.32 -11.79 -3.90
N ALA A 122 14.80 -10.95 -2.99
CA ALA A 122 15.63 -10.06 -2.18
C ALA A 122 16.64 -10.85 -1.33
N THR A 123 16.19 -11.93 -0.68
CA THR A 123 17.00 -12.79 0.18
C THR A 123 18.09 -13.52 -0.60
N VAL A 124 17.75 -14.10 -1.75
CA VAL A 124 18.70 -14.80 -2.62
C VAL A 124 19.80 -13.84 -3.10
N LYS A 125 19.42 -12.65 -3.58
CA LYS A 125 20.38 -11.62 -4.03
C LYS A 125 21.29 -11.15 -2.90
N GLU A 126 20.70 -10.76 -1.78
CA GLU A 126 21.46 -10.25 -0.62
C GLU A 126 22.45 -11.30 -0.08
N THR A 127 22.02 -12.55 0.03
CA THR A 127 22.87 -13.64 0.52
C THR A 127 23.98 -13.94 -0.48
N HIS A 128 23.67 -13.99 -1.78
CA HIS A 128 24.66 -14.26 -2.84
C HIS A 128 25.71 -13.15 -2.93
N ASP A 129 25.28 -11.88 -2.95
CA ASP A 129 26.17 -10.72 -2.99
C ASP A 129 27.10 -10.69 -1.77
N SER A 130 26.59 -11.02 -0.58
CA SER A 130 27.37 -11.12 0.65
C SER A 130 28.44 -12.22 0.58
N ILE A 131 28.10 -13.40 0.03
CA ILE A 131 29.05 -14.50 -0.15
C ILE A 131 30.14 -14.12 -1.16
N ILE A 132 29.74 -13.59 -2.32
CA ILE A 132 30.69 -13.18 -3.37
C ILE A 132 31.65 -12.12 -2.86
N LEU A 133 31.15 -11.14 -2.09
CA LEU A 133 32.01 -10.12 -1.48
C LEU A 133 33.06 -10.75 -0.57
N ARG A 134 32.68 -11.73 0.26
CA ARG A 134 33.62 -12.40 1.16
C ARG A 134 34.64 -13.27 0.44
N LEU A 135 34.19 -14.02 -0.57
CA LEU A 135 35.04 -14.90 -1.37
C LEU A 135 36.05 -14.09 -2.20
N ASN A 136 35.61 -13.04 -2.89
CA ASN A 136 36.49 -12.21 -3.72
C ASN A 136 37.52 -11.42 -2.90
N ASN A 137 37.23 -11.11 -1.64
CA ASN A 137 38.19 -10.47 -0.73
C ASN A 137 39.07 -11.46 0.02
N GLY A 138 38.89 -12.78 -0.17
CA GLY A 138 39.65 -13.82 0.53
C GLY A 138 39.38 -13.88 2.04
N PHE A 139 38.25 -13.33 2.51
CA PHE A 139 37.88 -13.39 3.94
C PHE A 139 37.42 -14.77 4.37
N VAL A 140 37.04 -15.62 3.42
CA VAL A 140 36.44 -16.92 3.68
C VAL A 140 36.98 -17.93 2.66
N ASP A 141 37.39 -19.11 3.14
CA ASP A 141 37.76 -20.22 2.28
C ASP A 141 36.51 -20.76 1.58
N PRO A 142 36.48 -20.87 0.23
CA PRO A 142 35.34 -21.45 -0.49
C PRO A 142 35.00 -22.87 -0.06
N ASN A 143 35.97 -23.64 0.44
CA ASN A 143 35.78 -25.00 0.94
C ASN A 143 35.37 -25.05 2.42
N ALA A 144 35.31 -23.91 3.11
CA ALA A 144 34.80 -23.87 4.46
C ALA A 144 33.33 -24.32 4.49
N LEU A 145 32.99 -25.10 5.52
CA LEU A 145 31.62 -25.53 5.75
C LEU A 145 30.75 -24.32 6.11
N LEU A 146 29.54 -24.26 5.56
CA LEU A 146 28.57 -23.18 5.80
C LEU A 146 28.12 -23.13 7.26
N PHE A 147 27.97 -24.31 7.87
CA PHE A 147 27.79 -24.50 9.30
C PHE A 147 28.44 -25.83 9.74
N PRO A 148 28.86 -25.97 11.02
CA PRO A 148 29.68 -27.11 11.47
C PRO A 148 29.05 -28.49 11.27
N SER A 149 27.72 -28.59 11.25
CA SER A 149 26.97 -29.83 11.03
C SER A 149 26.58 -30.07 9.57
N SER A 150 26.85 -29.13 8.65
CA SER A 150 26.53 -29.28 7.23
C SER A 150 27.64 -30.03 6.48
N GLN A 151 27.25 -30.71 5.40
CA GLN A 151 28.18 -31.13 4.34
C GLN A 151 28.31 -30.06 3.23
N HIS A 152 27.66 -28.91 3.39
CA HIS A 152 27.59 -27.88 2.37
C HIS A 152 28.73 -26.88 2.57
N THR A 153 29.57 -26.74 1.54
CA THR A 153 30.59 -25.69 1.51
C THR A 153 29.97 -24.36 1.12
N ILE A 154 30.69 -23.26 1.39
CA ILE A 154 30.25 -21.92 1.00
C ILE A 154 30.20 -21.77 -0.52
N HIS A 155 31.12 -22.40 -1.24
CA HIS A 155 31.07 -22.52 -2.70
C HIS A 155 29.79 -23.20 -3.19
N PHE A 156 29.49 -24.38 -2.65
CA PHE A 156 28.27 -25.12 -3.02
C PHE A 156 27.02 -24.29 -2.77
N PHE A 157 26.96 -23.58 -1.64
CA PHE A 157 25.81 -22.73 -1.33
C PHE A 157 25.67 -21.54 -2.28
N GLN A 158 26.80 -20.94 -2.72
CA GLN A 158 26.80 -19.89 -3.74
C GLN A 158 26.25 -20.40 -5.09
N GLU A 159 26.64 -21.61 -5.52
CA GLU A 159 26.12 -22.24 -6.73
C GLU A 159 24.62 -22.56 -6.60
N TRP A 160 24.20 -23.07 -5.44
CA TRP A 160 22.79 -23.32 -5.16
C TRP A 160 21.97 -22.03 -5.24
N LEU A 161 22.43 -20.91 -4.66
CA LEU A 161 21.75 -19.61 -4.76
C LEU A 161 21.64 -19.13 -6.22
N ALA A 162 22.69 -19.29 -7.02
CA ALA A 162 22.67 -18.95 -8.45
C ALA A 162 21.69 -19.84 -9.24
N HIS A 163 21.58 -21.11 -8.86
CA HIS A 163 20.61 -22.03 -9.43
C HIS A 163 19.17 -21.64 -9.07
N GLN A 164 18.89 -21.35 -7.80
CA GLN A 164 17.57 -20.87 -7.38
C GLN A 164 17.20 -19.55 -8.08
N TRP A 165 18.16 -18.63 -8.21
CA TRP A 165 17.96 -17.39 -8.97
C TRP A 165 17.55 -17.65 -10.43
N THR A 166 18.17 -18.63 -11.08
CA THR A 166 17.84 -19.00 -12.46
C THR A 166 16.41 -19.52 -12.59
N ILE A 167 15.96 -20.38 -11.67
CA ILE A 167 14.59 -20.92 -11.68
C ILE A 167 13.57 -19.83 -11.31
N LEU A 168 13.84 -18.98 -10.32
CA LEU A 168 12.96 -17.87 -9.94
C LEU A 168 12.79 -16.82 -11.05
N ASN A 169 13.70 -16.79 -12.02
CA ASN A 169 13.64 -15.93 -13.20
C ASN A 169 13.24 -16.71 -14.47
N GLU A 170 12.78 -17.95 -14.35
CA GLU A 170 12.32 -18.72 -15.50
C GLU A 170 11.04 -18.08 -16.07
N PRO A 171 10.98 -17.77 -17.39
CA PRO A 171 9.91 -16.95 -17.94
C PRO A 171 8.51 -17.53 -17.73
N SER A 172 8.33 -18.85 -17.78
CA SER A 172 7.00 -19.46 -17.61
C SER A 172 6.49 -19.38 -16.17
N LEU A 173 7.38 -19.50 -15.17
CA LEU A 173 7.08 -19.27 -13.76
C LEU A 173 6.67 -17.82 -13.50
N VAL A 174 7.46 -16.86 -14.00
CA VAL A 174 7.17 -15.43 -13.80
C VAL A 174 5.88 -15.04 -14.52
N ARG A 175 5.60 -15.63 -15.69
CA ARG A 175 4.35 -15.45 -16.43
C ARG A 175 3.14 -15.94 -15.63
N ALA A 176 3.24 -17.11 -15.00
CA ALA A 176 2.18 -17.64 -14.14
C ALA A 176 1.87 -16.71 -12.96
N LEU A 177 2.91 -16.22 -12.29
CA LEU A 177 2.75 -15.22 -11.21
C LEU A 177 2.13 -13.91 -11.71
N ASP A 178 2.58 -13.39 -12.87
CA ASP A 178 2.03 -12.18 -13.45
C ASP A 178 0.53 -12.29 -13.74
N ILE A 179 0.11 -13.39 -14.38
CA ILE A 179 -1.30 -13.68 -14.66
C ILE A 179 -2.08 -13.78 -13.34
N ALA A 180 -1.59 -14.56 -12.39
CA ALA A 180 -2.28 -14.77 -11.12
C ALA A 180 -2.41 -13.48 -10.27
N VAL A 181 -1.44 -12.58 -10.34
CA VAL A 181 -1.51 -11.26 -9.67
C VAL A 181 -2.57 -10.37 -10.35
N ARG A 182 -2.65 -10.37 -11.69
CA ARG A 182 -3.71 -9.65 -12.42
C ARG A 182 -5.09 -10.20 -12.08
N GLU A 183 -5.24 -11.53 -12.06
CA GLU A 183 -6.50 -12.19 -11.66
C GLU A 183 -6.90 -11.81 -10.24
N ALA A 184 -5.96 -11.87 -9.29
CA ALA A 184 -6.20 -11.48 -7.91
C ALA A 184 -6.62 -10.01 -7.78
N LEU A 185 -6.09 -9.12 -8.63
CA LEU A 185 -6.49 -7.72 -8.69
C LEU A 185 -7.92 -7.54 -9.22
N VAL A 186 -8.32 -8.28 -10.26
CA VAL A 186 -9.70 -8.29 -10.78
C VAL A 186 -10.67 -8.80 -9.73
N ASP A 187 -10.39 -9.98 -9.17
CA ASP A 187 -11.26 -10.64 -8.21
C ASP A 187 -11.35 -9.88 -6.88
N GLY A 188 -10.21 -9.37 -6.41
CA GLY A 188 -10.12 -8.67 -5.13
C GLY A 188 -10.77 -7.30 -5.17
N HIS A 189 -10.49 -6.49 -6.19
CA HIS A 189 -10.92 -5.09 -6.22
C HIS A 189 -12.19 -4.88 -7.04
N LEU A 190 -12.18 -5.31 -8.30
CA LEU A 190 -13.24 -4.97 -9.25
C LEU A 190 -14.48 -5.81 -8.97
N CYS A 191 -14.33 -7.12 -8.81
CA CYS A 191 -15.45 -7.99 -8.46
C CYS A 191 -16.02 -7.66 -7.06
N GLN A 192 -15.19 -7.24 -6.10
CA GLN A 192 -15.70 -6.78 -4.79
C GLN A 192 -16.50 -5.48 -4.90
N GLY A 193 -16.04 -4.53 -5.72
CA GLY A 193 -16.78 -3.30 -6.03
C GLY A 193 -18.13 -3.60 -6.66
N LEU A 194 -18.15 -4.45 -7.70
CA LEU A 194 -19.39 -4.88 -8.36
C LEU A 194 -20.35 -5.56 -7.40
N ARG A 195 -19.87 -6.46 -6.53
CA ARG A 195 -20.71 -7.09 -5.48
C ARG A 195 -21.32 -6.05 -4.56
N SER A 196 -20.55 -5.06 -4.13
CA SER A 196 -21.10 -3.99 -3.27
C SER A 196 -22.15 -3.13 -3.97
N GLN A 197 -22.03 -2.92 -5.28
CA GLN A 197 -23.03 -2.22 -6.08
C GLN A 197 -24.31 -3.06 -6.25
N VAL A 198 -24.17 -4.37 -6.51
CA VAL A 198 -25.30 -5.32 -6.53
C VAL A 198 -26.02 -5.35 -5.19
N ASP A 199 -25.28 -5.47 -4.08
CA ASP A 199 -25.83 -5.50 -2.72
C ASP A 199 -26.60 -4.21 -2.38
N SER A 200 -26.16 -3.08 -2.94
CA SER A 200 -26.82 -1.77 -2.79
C SER A 200 -27.99 -1.54 -3.74
N GLY A 201 -28.24 -2.45 -4.68
CA GLY A 201 -29.27 -2.33 -5.71
C GLY A 201 -28.98 -1.31 -6.82
N GLN A 202 -27.72 -0.84 -6.94
CA GLN A 202 -27.31 0.11 -7.98
C GLN A 202 -27.21 -0.55 -9.36
N ILE A 203 -26.81 -1.82 -9.41
CA ILE A 203 -26.72 -2.61 -10.64
C ILE A 203 -27.40 -3.98 -10.44
N THR A 204 -27.89 -4.56 -11.53
CA THR A 204 -28.45 -5.92 -11.52
C THR A 204 -27.34 -6.98 -11.53
N HIS A 205 -27.67 -8.20 -11.12
CA HIS A 205 -26.74 -9.33 -11.16
C HIS A 205 -26.23 -9.62 -12.58
N GLU A 206 -27.09 -9.48 -13.59
CA GLU A 206 -26.72 -9.70 -14.99
C GLU A 206 -25.74 -8.63 -15.51
N GLN A 207 -25.93 -7.37 -15.09
CA GLN A 207 -24.98 -6.30 -15.38
C GLN A 207 -23.62 -6.56 -14.71
N ALA A 208 -23.61 -7.05 -13.47
CA ALA A 208 -22.37 -7.39 -12.77
C ALA A 208 -21.61 -8.53 -13.44
N GLU A 209 -22.30 -9.59 -13.90
CA GLU A 209 -21.66 -10.68 -14.65
C GLU A 209 -21.16 -10.24 -16.02
N THR A 210 -21.90 -9.36 -16.71
CA THR A 210 -21.45 -8.78 -17.99
C THR A 210 -20.20 -7.91 -17.79
N ALA A 211 -20.19 -7.07 -16.76
CA ALA A 211 -19.04 -6.25 -16.40
C ALA A 211 -17.85 -7.14 -16.00
N ARG A 212 -18.08 -8.22 -15.24
CA ARG A 212 -17.05 -9.20 -14.90
C ARG A 212 -16.47 -9.85 -16.15
N ALA A 213 -17.31 -10.34 -17.07
CA ALA A 213 -16.85 -10.93 -18.33
C ALA A 213 -16.02 -9.94 -19.15
N HIS A 214 -16.40 -8.66 -19.17
CA HIS A 214 -15.62 -7.60 -19.83
C HIS A 214 -14.22 -7.41 -19.22
N LEU A 215 -14.06 -7.54 -17.90
CA LEU A 215 -12.76 -7.41 -17.23
C LEU A 215 -11.77 -8.54 -17.58
N TYR A 216 -12.28 -9.71 -17.99
CA TYR A 216 -11.46 -10.84 -18.44
C TYR A 216 -11.29 -10.89 -19.97
N GLN A 217 -11.75 -9.87 -20.70
CA GLN A 217 -11.42 -9.75 -22.12
C GLN A 217 -9.91 -9.57 -22.29
N SER A 218 -9.33 -10.27 -23.28
CA SER A 218 -7.87 -10.41 -23.41
C SER A 218 -7.14 -9.08 -23.52
N ASP A 219 -7.75 -8.07 -24.12
CA ASP A 219 -7.21 -6.72 -24.29
C ASP A 219 -7.22 -5.93 -22.98
N VAL A 220 -8.36 -5.90 -22.28
CA VAL A 220 -8.48 -5.24 -20.98
C VAL A 220 -7.59 -5.91 -19.94
N PHE A 221 -7.58 -7.25 -19.94
CA PHE A 221 -6.80 -8.04 -18.99
C PHE A 221 -5.28 -7.87 -19.19
N ALA A 222 -4.84 -7.79 -20.44
CA ALA A 222 -3.44 -7.54 -20.78
C ALA A 222 -2.96 -6.12 -20.41
N ASP A 223 -3.85 -5.14 -20.34
CA ASP A 223 -3.52 -3.77 -19.92
C ASP A 223 -3.48 -3.58 -18.40
N MET A 224 -3.97 -4.54 -17.62
CA MET A 224 -3.98 -4.43 -16.16
C MET A 224 -2.59 -4.56 -15.54
N PRO A 225 -2.32 -3.84 -14.44
CA PRO A 225 -1.07 -3.99 -13.71
C PRO A 225 -0.97 -5.41 -13.12
N GLY A 226 0.07 -6.13 -13.53
CA GLY A 226 0.42 -7.43 -12.97
C GLY A 226 1.57 -7.35 -11.97
N LEU A 227 2.48 -8.32 -12.06
CA LEU A 227 3.66 -8.41 -11.22
C LEU A 227 4.54 -7.17 -11.41
N SER A 228 5.06 -6.61 -10.32
CA SER A 228 6.05 -5.54 -10.41
C SER A 228 7.40 -6.10 -10.84
N TRP A 229 7.95 -5.55 -11.92
CA TRP A 229 9.27 -5.94 -12.42
C TRP A 229 10.42 -5.47 -11.53
N VAL A 230 10.73 -6.26 -10.51
CA VAL A 230 11.76 -5.96 -9.50
C VAL A 230 13.01 -6.82 -9.60
N GLY A 231 13.06 -7.78 -10.53
CA GLY A 231 14.18 -8.72 -10.65
C GLY A 231 15.54 -8.04 -10.81
N ASN A 232 15.59 -6.89 -11.50
CA ASN A 232 16.81 -6.11 -11.69
C ASN A 232 17.09 -5.08 -10.59
N GLU A 233 16.16 -4.86 -9.66
CA GLU A 233 16.36 -3.92 -8.55
C GLU A 233 17.31 -4.49 -7.49
N HIS A 234 17.99 -3.62 -6.75
CA HIS A 234 18.83 -4.04 -5.63
C HIS A 234 17.96 -4.63 -4.51
N SER A 235 18.45 -5.63 -3.75
CA SER A 235 17.69 -6.29 -2.66
C SER A 235 17.09 -5.29 -1.67
N ALA A 236 17.87 -4.28 -1.26
CA ALA A 236 17.43 -3.18 -0.42
C ALA A 236 16.22 -2.39 -0.98
N MET A 237 16.11 -2.22 -2.31
CA MET A 237 14.96 -1.55 -2.93
C MET A 237 13.72 -2.43 -2.88
N ILE A 238 13.86 -3.73 -3.14
CA ILE A 238 12.77 -4.72 -3.02
C ILE A 238 12.25 -4.73 -1.59
N ASN A 239 13.15 -4.82 -0.60
CA ASN A 239 12.81 -4.75 0.82
C ASN A 239 12.17 -3.40 1.20
N GLY A 240 12.64 -2.28 0.64
CA GLY A 240 12.04 -0.96 0.84
C GLY A 240 10.58 -0.90 0.34
N ARG A 241 10.29 -1.51 -0.80
CA ARG A 241 8.92 -1.61 -1.34
C ARG A 241 8.02 -2.47 -0.48
N LEU A 242 8.50 -3.64 -0.05
CA LEU A 242 7.76 -4.50 0.88
C LEU A 242 7.46 -3.74 2.19
N ASN A 243 8.44 -3.02 2.72
CA ASN A 243 8.26 -2.19 3.92
C ASN A 243 7.17 -1.14 3.74
N GLU A 244 7.16 -0.41 2.62
CA GLU A 244 6.12 0.58 2.35
C GLU A 244 4.74 -0.09 2.19
N LYS A 245 4.66 -1.19 1.43
CA LYS A 245 3.42 -1.97 1.19
C LYS A 245 2.79 -2.46 2.50
N TYR A 246 3.62 -2.88 3.47
CA TYR A 246 3.15 -3.40 4.75
C TYR A 246 3.11 -2.36 5.88
N ARG A 247 3.57 -1.13 5.65
CA ARG A 247 3.72 -0.10 6.70
C ARG A 247 2.45 0.12 7.50
N VAL A 248 1.32 0.32 6.80
CA VAL A 248 0.02 0.60 7.44
C VAL A 248 -0.50 -0.62 8.18
N VAL A 249 -0.36 -1.82 7.60
CA VAL A 249 -0.81 -3.08 8.19
C VAL A 249 -0.05 -3.36 9.49
N PHE A 250 1.27 -3.34 9.45
CA PHE A 250 2.09 -3.62 10.62
C PHE A 250 1.97 -2.54 11.70
N GLN A 251 1.82 -1.27 11.32
CA GLN A 251 1.54 -0.22 12.31
C GLN A 251 0.20 -0.46 13.02
N ALA A 252 -0.84 -0.89 12.30
CA ALA A 252 -2.13 -1.20 12.89
C ALA A 252 -2.08 -2.44 13.79
N GLU A 253 -1.40 -3.50 13.37
CA GLU A 253 -1.20 -4.73 14.16
C GLU A 253 -0.40 -4.46 15.44
N LYS A 254 0.67 -3.65 15.34
CA LYS A 254 1.46 -3.21 16.49
C LYS A 254 0.61 -2.44 17.50
N GLN A 255 -0.16 -1.46 17.06
CA GLN A 255 -1.09 -0.71 17.92
C GLN A 255 -2.15 -1.61 18.57
N ALA A 256 -2.70 -2.57 17.81
CA ALA A 256 -3.68 -3.53 18.33
C ALA A 256 -3.06 -4.43 19.41
N HIS A 257 -1.82 -4.90 19.18
CA HIS A 257 -1.07 -5.72 20.13
C HIS A 257 -0.76 -4.94 21.42
N GLU A 258 -0.25 -3.72 21.32
CA GLU A 258 0.02 -2.83 22.47
C GLU A 258 -1.24 -2.55 23.27
N LYS A 259 -2.38 -2.29 22.60
CA LYS A 259 -3.68 -2.11 23.24
C LYS A 259 -4.11 -3.37 23.99
N LYS A 260 -3.92 -4.56 23.41
CA LYS A 260 -4.22 -5.85 24.05
C LYS A 260 -3.39 -6.05 25.32
N ILE A 261 -2.09 -5.76 25.27
CA ILE A 261 -1.20 -5.82 26.45
C ILE A 261 -1.65 -4.85 27.54
N ARG A 262 -1.98 -3.60 27.18
CA ARG A 262 -2.45 -2.58 28.14
C ARG A 262 -3.75 -3.01 28.81
N MET A 263 -4.69 -3.57 28.06
CA MET A 263 -5.96 -4.08 28.59
C MET A 263 -5.76 -5.31 29.49
N ALA A 264 -4.85 -6.22 29.14
CA ALA A 264 -4.49 -7.37 29.97
C ALA A 264 -3.89 -6.92 31.31
N LYS A 265 -2.91 -6.00 31.30
CA LYS A 265 -2.32 -5.41 32.51
C LYS A 265 -3.37 -4.70 33.38
N LYS A 266 -4.32 -3.96 32.78
CA LYS A 266 -5.42 -3.32 33.51
C LYS A 266 -6.33 -4.35 34.18
N ARG A 267 -6.69 -5.43 33.48
CA ARG A 267 -7.48 -6.53 34.04
C ARG A 267 -6.77 -7.22 35.20
N GLU A 268 -5.48 -7.48 35.06
CA GLU A 268 -4.66 -8.08 36.12
C GLU A 268 -4.62 -7.19 37.38
N ARG A 269 -4.48 -5.87 37.22
CA ARG A 269 -4.53 -4.91 38.35
C ARG A 269 -5.88 -4.94 39.05
N ILE A 270 -6.99 -4.91 38.30
CA ILE A 270 -8.35 -4.97 38.86
C ILE A 270 -8.57 -6.29 39.62
N GLN A 271 -8.07 -7.42 39.08
CA GLN A 271 -8.15 -8.72 39.75
C GLN A 271 -7.30 -8.77 41.03
N LYS A 272 -6.10 -8.18 41.03
CA LYS A 272 -5.24 -8.06 42.21
C LYS A 272 -5.91 -7.21 43.30
N THR A 273 -6.51 -6.06 42.94
CA THR A 273 -7.25 -5.22 43.90
C THR A 273 -8.54 -5.87 44.39
N ALA A 274 -9.21 -6.71 43.59
CA ALA A 274 -10.40 -7.42 44.03
C ALA A 274 -10.08 -8.56 45.03
N LYS A 275 -8.90 -9.18 44.92
CA LYS A 275 -8.44 -10.24 45.84
C LYS A 275 -7.97 -9.70 47.19
N ILE A 276 -7.41 -8.49 47.21
CA ILE A 276 -7.18 -7.73 48.45
C ILE A 276 -8.56 -7.24 48.89
N GLY A 277 -9.34 -8.14 49.50
CA GLY A 277 -10.73 -7.86 49.85
C GLY A 277 -10.88 -6.54 50.62
N PRO A 278 -12.10 -5.95 50.65
CA PRO A 278 -12.38 -4.64 51.26
C PRO A 278 -12.13 -4.53 52.78
N LYS A 279 -11.42 -5.49 53.38
CA LYS A 279 -11.20 -5.65 54.81
C LYS A 279 -10.14 -4.71 55.42
N ALA A 280 -9.40 -3.92 54.63
CA ALA A 280 -8.30 -3.09 55.16
C ALA A 280 -8.45 -1.56 55.04
N CYS A 281 -9.34 -1.04 54.19
CA CYS A 281 -9.54 0.42 54.03
C CYS A 281 -10.85 0.96 54.63
N GLY A 282 -11.68 0.10 55.22
CA GLY A 282 -12.88 0.51 55.95
C GLY A 282 -12.63 0.64 57.45
N ARG A 283 -12.10 1.78 57.92
CA ARG A 283 -12.45 2.25 59.29
C ARG A 283 -12.15 3.71 59.67
N ARG A 284 -11.58 4.58 58.83
CA ARG A 284 -11.44 6.01 59.16
C ARG A 284 -11.76 6.89 57.94
N GLY A 285 -12.99 7.39 57.83
CA GLY A 285 -13.31 8.58 57.01
C GLY A 285 -14.37 8.49 55.91
N SER A 286 -14.81 7.31 55.44
CA SER A 286 -15.71 7.25 54.25
C SER A 286 -17.21 7.55 54.52
N GLY A 287 -17.58 7.86 55.76
CA GLY A 287 -18.97 8.20 56.12
C GLY A 287 -19.42 9.55 55.57
N GLU A 288 -18.53 10.54 55.49
CA GLU A 288 -18.88 11.89 55.06
C GLU A 288 -19.06 11.98 53.54
N TYR A 289 -18.16 11.36 52.77
CA TYR A 289 -18.23 11.40 51.31
C TYR A 289 -19.47 10.67 50.76
N ARG A 290 -19.87 9.56 51.41
CA ARG A 290 -21.08 8.82 51.01
C ARG A 290 -22.36 9.57 51.36
N ARG A 291 -22.37 10.35 52.45
CA ARG A 291 -23.49 11.25 52.80
C ARG A 291 -23.60 12.42 51.83
N GLN A 292 -22.47 13.05 51.44
CA GLN A 292 -22.48 14.10 50.42
C GLN A 292 -22.97 13.58 49.07
N GLN A 293 -22.52 12.41 48.62
CA GLN A 293 -23.02 11.83 47.36
C GLN A 293 -24.51 11.49 47.40
N GLN A 294 -25.01 11.00 48.54
CA GLN A 294 -26.45 10.74 48.71
C GLN A 294 -27.27 12.03 48.74
N GLN A 295 -26.75 13.13 49.33
CA GLN A 295 -27.41 14.43 49.32
C GLN A 295 -27.50 15.01 47.89
N VAL A 296 -26.42 14.97 47.12
CA VAL A 296 -26.41 15.48 45.73
C VAL A 296 -27.36 14.68 44.83
N MET A 297 -27.41 13.35 44.98
CA MET A 297 -28.35 12.51 44.24
C MET A 297 -29.80 12.75 44.65
N ALA A 298 -30.06 13.01 45.95
CA ALA A 298 -31.39 13.33 46.43
C ALA A 298 -31.88 14.69 45.93
N GLU A 299 -31.02 15.72 45.93
CA GLU A 299 -31.35 17.04 45.37
C GLU A 299 -31.61 16.98 43.87
N GLN A 300 -30.81 16.23 43.10
CA GLN A 300 -31.05 16.05 41.66
C GLN A 300 -32.35 15.28 41.38
N ALA A 301 -32.68 14.28 42.20
CA ALA A 301 -33.94 13.55 42.08
C ALA A 301 -35.17 14.43 42.40
N GLN A 302 -35.06 15.32 43.38
CA GLN A 302 -36.11 16.30 43.69
C GLN A 302 -36.27 17.34 42.57
N GLN A 303 -35.17 17.87 42.03
CA GLN A 303 -35.24 18.79 40.88
C GLN A 303 -35.85 18.14 39.63
N ALA A 304 -35.62 16.84 39.41
CA ALA A 304 -36.22 16.11 38.30
C ALA A 304 -37.72 15.84 38.51
N ALA A 305 -38.17 15.66 39.76
CA ALA A 305 -39.58 15.43 40.08
C ALA A 305 -40.45 16.68 39.89
N ASP A 306 -39.92 17.87 40.21
CA ASP A 306 -40.64 19.14 40.06
C ASP A 306 -40.74 19.62 38.59
N MET A 307 -40.00 19.02 37.66
CA MET A 307 -40.00 19.38 36.24
C MET A 307 -40.94 18.53 35.36
N LEU A 308 -41.73 17.61 35.92
CA LEU A 308 -42.64 16.77 35.12
C LEU A 308 -44.03 17.43 34.96
N PRO A 309 -44.40 17.91 33.74
CA PRO A 309 -45.73 18.46 33.49
C PRO A 309 -46.79 17.35 33.48
N THR A 310 -47.78 17.49 34.35
CA THR A 310 -48.96 16.63 34.39
C THR A 310 -49.91 17.00 33.25
N SER A 311 -49.80 16.30 32.11
CA SER A 311 -50.76 16.42 31.00
C SER A 311 -50.98 15.05 30.35
N MET A 312 -51.93 14.30 30.89
CA MET A 312 -52.43 13.03 30.35
C MET A 312 -53.50 13.31 29.28
N GLY A 313 -53.12 13.21 28.00
CA GLY A 313 -54.04 13.11 26.87
C GLY A 313 -54.06 11.68 26.33
N LYS A 314 -55.19 10.98 26.48
CA LYS A 314 -55.43 9.63 25.94
C LYS A 314 -55.37 9.65 24.40
N GLN A 315 -54.48 8.86 23.80
CA GLN A 315 -54.50 8.57 22.37
C GLN A 315 -54.97 7.13 22.10
N SER A 316 -55.79 7.02 21.06
CA SER A 316 -56.59 5.88 20.62
C SER A 316 -55.77 4.92 19.74
N PRO A 317 -56.04 3.59 19.75
CA PRO A 317 -55.35 2.64 18.89
C PRO A 317 -55.98 2.60 17.51
N ARG A 318 -55.37 3.29 16.53
CA ARG A 318 -55.59 3.10 15.09
C ARG A 318 -54.26 3.37 14.38
N SER A 319 -53.55 2.34 13.90
CA SER A 319 -52.57 2.52 12.79
C SER A 319 -51.96 1.24 12.19
N GLU A 320 -52.19 0.02 12.69
CA GLU A 320 -51.55 -1.17 12.07
C GLU A 320 -52.01 -1.44 10.62
N ALA A 321 -53.24 -1.07 10.26
CA ALA A 321 -53.75 -1.24 8.90
C ALA A 321 -53.22 -0.19 7.89
N GLU A 322 -52.83 1.00 8.35
CA GLU A 322 -52.26 2.04 7.48
C GLU A 322 -50.77 1.81 7.22
N GLN A 323 -50.03 1.27 8.19
CA GLN A 323 -48.63 0.88 7.99
C GLN A 323 -48.48 -0.30 7.02
N ALA A 324 -49.42 -1.25 7.02
CA ALA A 324 -49.41 -2.37 6.07
C ALA A 324 -49.69 -1.93 4.62
N LYS A 325 -50.53 -0.90 4.42
CA LYS A 325 -50.81 -0.35 3.09
C LYS A 325 -49.63 0.45 2.52
N GLN A 326 -48.95 1.21 3.37
CA GLN A 326 -47.79 1.99 2.96
C GLN A 326 -46.58 1.11 2.58
N ALA A 327 -46.42 -0.05 3.23
CA ALA A 327 -45.39 -1.03 2.86
C ALA A 327 -45.67 -1.73 1.51
N HIS A 328 -46.94 -1.93 1.17
CA HIS A 328 -47.33 -2.59 -0.09
C HIS A 328 -47.21 -1.67 -1.31
N ASP A 329 -47.39 -0.35 -1.16
CA ASP A 329 -47.24 0.62 -2.26
C ASP A 329 -45.77 0.93 -2.58
N ILE A 330 -44.85 0.80 -1.61
CA ILE A 330 -43.39 0.92 -1.84
C ILE A 330 -42.85 -0.27 -2.66
N ALA A 331 -43.46 -1.45 -2.53
CA ALA A 331 -43.03 -2.66 -3.25
C ALA A 331 -43.41 -2.71 -4.74
N ARG A 332 -44.28 -1.79 -5.22
CA ARG A 332 -44.75 -1.76 -6.63
C ARG A 332 -44.05 -0.74 -7.52
N GLN A 333 -43.17 0.09 -6.98
CA GLN A 333 -42.34 0.99 -7.77
C GLN A 333 -41.07 0.25 -8.21
N THR A 334 -41.16 -0.51 -9.30
CA THR A 334 -39.96 -0.92 -10.05
C THR A 334 -39.35 0.32 -10.70
N PRO A 335 -38.09 0.70 -10.40
CA PRO A 335 -37.44 1.81 -11.06
C PRO A 335 -37.18 1.44 -12.52
N GLN A 336 -37.72 2.22 -13.45
CA GLN A 336 -37.25 2.23 -14.83
C GLN A 336 -35.81 2.75 -14.79
N VAL A 337 -34.85 1.87 -15.04
CA VAL A 337 -33.42 2.22 -15.03
C VAL A 337 -33.14 3.05 -16.28
N ASP A 338 -32.73 4.29 -16.03
CA ASP A 338 -32.39 5.28 -17.05
C ASP A 338 -31.03 4.90 -17.69
N HIS A 339 -30.92 5.03 -19.01
CA HIS A 339 -29.70 4.67 -19.75
C HIS A 339 -28.50 5.55 -19.38
N SER A 340 -28.70 6.61 -18.59
CA SER A 340 -27.66 7.48 -18.04
C SER A 340 -26.67 6.76 -17.12
N ASP A 341 -27.10 5.71 -16.40
CA ASP A 341 -26.26 5.04 -15.39
C ASP A 341 -25.18 4.15 -16.00
N ILE A 342 -25.41 3.64 -17.21
CA ILE A 342 -24.40 2.89 -17.99
C ILE A 342 -23.28 3.83 -18.47
N SER A 343 -23.61 5.10 -18.78
CA SER A 343 -22.61 6.09 -19.20
C SER A 343 -21.68 6.51 -18.05
N LEU A 344 -22.22 6.61 -16.82
CA LEU A 344 -21.43 6.91 -15.62
C LEU A 344 -20.44 5.80 -15.29
N PHE A 345 -20.82 4.53 -15.50
CA PHE A 345 -19.91 3.39 -15.32
C PHE A 345 -18.79 3.39 -16.37
N GLN A 346 -19.09 3.69 -17.63
CA GLN A 346 -18.07 3.83 -18.68
C GLN A 346 -17.09 4.97 -18.38
N GLU A 347 -17.59 6.11 -17.88
CA GLU A 347 -16.72 7.22 -17.42
C GLU A 347 -15.81 6.82 -16.25
N GLU A 348 -16.30 6.00 -15.32
CA GLU A 348 -15.51 5.56 -14.16
C GLU A 348 -14.40 4.56 -14.55
N VAL A 349 -14.69 3.66 -15.50
CA VAL A 349 -13.71 2.73 -16.08
C VAL A 349 -12.65 3.50 -16.88
N GLU A 350 -13.04 4.47 -17.71
CA GLU A 350 -12.08 5.32 -18.42
C GLU A 350 -11.23 6.17 -17.46
N ALA A 351 -11.82 6.70 -16.39
CA ALA A 351 -11.08 7.43 -15.36
C ALA A 351 -10.03 6.53 -14.68
N TRP A 352 -10.35 5.24 -14.46
CA TRP A 352 -9.41 4.26 -13.94
C TRP A 352 -8.26 3.99 -14.93
N ARG A 353 -8.58 3.80 -16.21
CA ARG A 353 -7.59 3.61 -17.28
C ARG A 353 -6.64 4.79 -17.42
N LEU A 354 -7.16 6.02 -17.38
CA LEU A 354 -6.35 7.24 -17.44
C LEU A 354 -5.47 7.41 -16.20
N TYR A 355 -5.98 7.06 -15.02
CA TYR A 355 -5.22 7.12 -13.77
C TYR A 355 -4.07 6.12 -13.75
N THR A 356 -4.29 4.87 -14.16
CA THR A 356 -3.23 3.85 -14.25
C THR A 356 -2.18 4.24 -15.29
N GLN A 357 -2.62 4.76 -16.45
CA GLN A 357 -1.71 5.27 -17.47
C GLN A 357 -0.86 6.45 -16.95
N GLN A 358 -1.44 7.37 -16.19
CA GLN A 358 -0.72 8.49 -15.58
C GLN A 358 0.27 8.02 -14.51
N LEU A 359 -0.11 7.05 -13.67
CA LEU A 359 0.76 6.46 -12.64
C LEU A 359 1.98 5.77 -13.28
N MET A 360 1.75 5.00 -14.34
CA MET A 360 2.81 4.31 -15.09
C MET A 360 3.73 5.32 -15.80
N SER A 361 3.17 6.39 -16.36
CA SER A 361 3.94 7.48 -16.99
C SER A 361 4.82 8.21 -15.96
N SER A 362 4.27 8.55 -14.79
CA SER A 362 5.03 9.20 -13.72
C SER A 362 6.14 8.29 -13.17
N ARG A 363 5.90 6.98 -13.09
CA ARG A 363 6.89 6.00 -12.67
C ARG A 363 8.03 5.87 -13.70
N ARG A 364 7.69 5.80 -15.00
CA ARG A 364 8.67 5.78 -16.09
C ARG A 364 9.53 7.04 -16.11
N GLU A 365 8.92 8.21 -15.91
CA GLU A 365 9.66 9.48 -15.84
C GLU A 365 10.63 9.51 -14.64
N THR A 366 10.22 8.97 -13.49
CA THR A 366 11.09 8.88 -12.30
C THR A 366 12.26 7.93 -12.53
N GLN A 367 12.03 6.79 -13.19
CA GLN A 367 13.10 5.85 -13.57
C GLN A 367 14.07 6.45 -14.58
N LEU A 368 13.57 7.18 -15.58
CA LEU A 368 14.40 7.88 -16.56
C LEU A 368 15.29 8.93 -15.89
N ARG A 369 14.74 9.75 -14.98
CA ARG A 369 15.52 10.74 -14.22
C ARG A 369 16.62 10.08 -13.37
N TYR A 370 16.29 8.97 -12.70
CA TYR A 370 17.29 8.21 -11.95
C TYR A 370 18.43 7.71 -12.86
N HIS A 371 18.07 7.17 -14.03
CA HIS A 371 19.05 6.64 -14.97
C HIS A 371 19.91 7.75 -15.61
N GLU A 372 19.33 8.92 -15.89
CA GLU A 372 20.04 10.12 -16.34
C GLU A 372 21.02 10.63 -15.28
N ASP A 373 20.60 10.68 -14.01
CA ASP A 373 21.47 11.08 -12.90
C ASP A 373 22.61 10.08 -12.69
N GLU A 374 22.36 8.78 -12.87
CA GLU A 374 23.38 7.74 -12.78
C GLU A 374 24.39 7.83 -13.95
N LEU A 375 23.92 8.10 -15.16
CA LEU A 375 24.77 8.40 -16.33
C LEU A 375 25.62 9.65 -16.08
N ARG A 376 25.03 10.73 -15.56
CA ARG A 376 25.77 11.95 -15.21
C ARG A 376 26.85 11.72 -14.17
N ARG A 377 26.63 10.81 -13.21
CA ARG A 377 27.64 10.43 -12.21
C ARG A 377 28.77 9.59 -12.77
N LYS A 378 28.50 8.72 -13.75
CA LYS A 378 29.49 7.80 -14.32
C LYS A 378 30.31 8.39 -15.47
N THR A 379 29.83 9.47 -16.10
CA THR A 379 30.47 10.04 -17.29
C THR A 379 31.26 11.30 -16.92
N PRO A 380 32.58 11.37 -17.17
CA PRO A 380 33.36 12.58 -16.92
C PRO A 380 32.85 13.75 -17.79
N PRO A 381 32.83 14.99 -17.28
CA PRO A 381 32.15 16.13 -17.91
C PRO A 381 32.62 16.45 -19.33
N ALA A 382 33.85 16.07 -19.70
CA ALA A 382 34.40 16.26 -21.04
C ALA A 382 33.84 15.29 -22.10
N ALA A 383 33.28 14.14 -21.72
CA ALA A 383 32.74 13.15 -22.65
C ALA A 383 31.23 13.32 -22.89
N THR A 384 30.52 13.99 -21.98
CA THR A 384 29.06 14.17 -22.04
C THR A 384 28.62 15.12 -23.15
N GLU A 385 29.40 16.16 -23.45
CA GLU A 385 29.10 17.08 -24.57
C GLU A 385 29.29 16.42 -25.94
N GLN A 386 30.32 15.58 -26.11
CA GLN A 386 30.55 14.84 -27.36
C GLN A 386 29.50 13.74 -27.57
N ALA A 387 29.06 13.06 -26.50
CA ALA A 387 28.01 12.05 -26.58
C ALA A 387 26.62 12.67 -26.88
N LEU A 388 26.30 13.86 -26.36
CA LEU A 388 25.06 14.59 -26.68
C LEU A 388 25.08 15.21 -28.08
N GLN A 389 26.27 15.39 -28.68
CA GLN A 389 26.45 15.81 -30.07
C GLN A 389 26.34 14.65 -31.09
N ALA A 390 26.54 13.40 -30.65
CA ALA A 390 26.46 12.21 -31.50
C ALA A 390 25.07 11.56 -31.57
N LEU A 391 24.05 12.12 -30.89
CA LEU A 391 22.68 11.61 -30.97
C LEU A 391 22.01 11.99 -32.30
N PRO A 392 21.29 11.07 -32.97
CA PRO A 392 20.60 11.34 -34.22
C PRO A 392 19.50 12.40 -34.05
N ASP A 393 19.31 13.25 -35.08
CA ASP A 393 18.42 14.42 -35.06
C ASP A 393 16.96 14.13 -34.69
N SER A 394 16.52 12.87 -34.83
CA SER A 394 15.19 12.40 -34.41
C SER A 394 14.95 12.53 -32.89
N LEU A 395 16.01 12.60 -32.07
CA LEU A 395 15.93 12.78 -30.62
C LEU A 395 16.14 14.23 -30.16
N ARG A 396 16.53 15.15 -31.06
CA ARG A 396 16.75 16.58 -30.73
C ARG A 396 15.50 17.45 -30.76
N SER A 397 14.42 17.04 -31.43
CA SER A 397 13.26 17.92 -31.67
C SER A 397 12.21 18.03 -30.54
N GLY A 398 12.50 17.52 -29.33
CA GLY A 398 11.55 17.54 -28.20
C GLY A 398 11.64 18.76 -27.26
N ALA A 399 12.68 19.61 -27.37
CA ALA A 399 12.91 20.70 -26.42
C ALA A 399 12.41 22.05 -26.97
N VAL A 400 11.14 22.36 -26.72
CA VAL A 400 10.60 23.71 -26.90
C VAL A 400 11.18 24.63 -25.82
N SER A 401 12.16 25.44 -26.20
CA SER A 401 12.71 26.53 -25.37
C SER A 401 11.76 27.73 -25.40
N CYS A 402 11.16 28.05 -24.25
CA CYS A 402 10.51 29.33 -23.99
C CYS A 402 11.55 30.31 -23.41
N THR A 403 12.12 31.17 -24.26
CA THR A 403 12.68 32.47 -23.82
C THR A 403 12.32 33.56 -24.84
N PRO A 404 12.00 34.79 -24.40
CA PRO A 404 11.42 35.81 -25.27
C PRO A 404 12.54 36.59 -25.97
N GLN A 405 12.69 36.42 -27.28
CA GLN A 405 13.61 37.23 -28.06
C GLN A 405 12.90 38.43 -28.69
N ARG A 406 13.42 39.58 -28.30
CA ARG A 406 13.03 40.96 -28.61
C ARG A 406 13.06 41.21 -30.12
N GLN A 407 11.99 41.82 -30.62
CA GLN A 407 11.82 42.25 -32.01
C GLN A 407 12.90 43.25 -32.42
N SER A 408 13.46 43.07 -33.62
CA SER A 408 13.98 44.18 -34.43
C SER A 408 13.61 43.95 -35.89
N HIS A 409 13.10 45.02 -36.49
CA HIS A 409 12.59 45.09 -37.85
C HIS A 409 13.71 45.04 -38.89
N ALA A 410 13.46 44.36 -40.01
CA ALA A 410 13.95 44.80 -41.31
C ALA A 410 13.01 44.31 -42.43
N ARG A 411 12.55 45.26 -43.24
CA ARG A 411 11.74 45.11 -44.46
C ARG A 411 12.61 44.68 -45.63
N THR A 412 12.14 43.77 -46.48
CA THR A 412 12.28 43.80 -47.97
C THR A 412 11.25 42.79 -48.53
N VAL A 413 10.08 43.21 -49.02
CA VAL A 413 9.72 43.56 -50.42
C VAL A 413 10.30 42.62 -51.48
N THR A 414 9.48 41.67 -51.97
CA THR A 414 9.18 41.44 -53.40
C THR A 414 7.97 40.51 -53.57
N GLN A 415 6.95 41.01 -54.27
CA GLN A 415 5.84 40.31 -54.94
C GLN A 415 6.23 40.08 -56.42
N PRO A 416 5.38 39.51 -57.32
CA PRO A 416 4.41 38.41 -57.19
C PRO A 416 4.51 37.43 -58.40
N HIS A 417 3.72 36.35 -58.42
CA HIS A 417 3.09 35.89 -59.67
C HIS A 417 1.79 35.10 -59.39
N ALA A 418 0.81 35.35 -60.25
CA ALA A 418 -0.59 34.98 -60.15
C ALA A 418 -0.97 33.82 -61.10
N ALA A 419 -2.02 33.08 -60.72
CA ALA A 419 -3.06 32.44 -61.57
C ALA A 419 -4.00 31.72 -60.58
N HIS A 420 -5.26 32.08 -60.35
CA HIS A 420 -6.43 32.27 -61.22
C HIS A 420 -6.90 30.98 -61.91
N VAL A 421 -7.87 30.28 -61.28
CA VAL A 421 -8.95 29.54 -61.96
C VAL A 421 -10.21 29.66 -61.09
N GLN A 422 -11.28 30.19 -61.70
CA GLN A 422 -12.67 30.22 -61.24
C GLN A 422 -13.42 28.98 -61.73
N GLN A 423 -14.47 28.57 -60.99
CA GLN A 423 -15.83 28.22 -61.47
C GLN A 423 -16.63 27.70 -60.25
N ASP A 424 -17.62 28.44 -59.73
CA ASP A 424 -19.04 28.51 -60.15
C ASP A 424 -19.84 27.24 -59.74
N THR A 425 -20.58 27.23 -58.63
CA THR A 425 -21.94 27.79 -58.32
C THR A 425 -23.07 26.81 -58.59
N SER A 426 -23.89 26.54 -57.55
CA SER A 426 -25.38 26.56 -57.50
C SER A 426 -25.85 25.73 -56.30
N ASP A 427 -26.42 26.35 -55.25
CA ASP A 427 -27.88 26.51 -54.96
C ASP A 427 -28.57 25.20 -54.51
N ALA A 428 -29.47 25.12 -53.53
CA ALA A 428 -30.15 26.05 -52.63
C ALA A 428 -30.83 25.21 -51.51
N GLY A 429 -31.22 25.81 -50.36
CA GLY A 429 -32.16 25.18 -49.43
C GLY A 429 -32.22 25.75 -48.00
N HIS A 430 -33.35 26.39 -47.67
CA HIS A 430 -33.69 27.05 -46.40
C HIS A 430 -33.80 26.16 -45.14
N ALA A 431 -33.45 26.71 -43.96
CA ALA A 431 -34.34 26.79 -42.78
C ALA A 431 -33.68 27.61 -41.63
N GLY A 432 -34.50 28.37 -40.89
CA GLY A 432 -34.12 29.34 -39.85
C GLY A 432 -33.72 28.77 -38.49
N PRO A 433 -33.55 29.63 -37.46
CA PRO A 433 -32.47 29.52 -36.48
C PRO A 433 -32.89 28.95 -35.11
N GLU A 434 -32.17 27.95 -34.62
CA GLU A 434 -32.13 27.62 -33.19
C GLU A 434 -30.98 28.36 -32.51
N ARG A 435 -31.32 29.33 -31.65
CA ARG A 435 -30.37 29.96 -30.73
C ARG A 435 -29.98 28.96 -29.66
N THR A 436 -28.89 28.24 -29.91
CA THR A 436 -28.13 27.51 -28.89
C THR A 436 -27.13 28.46 -28.26
N PHE A 437 -27.22 28.62 -26.93
CA PHE A 437 -26.20 29.32 -26.15
C PHE A 437 -24.86 28.58 -26.30
N PRO A 438 -23.74 29.29 -26.55
CA PRO A 438 -22.46 28.63 -26.71
C PRO A 438 -22.00 28.11 -25.35
N GLY A 439 -22.22 26.82 -25.11
CA GLY A 439 -21.58 26.11 -24.01
C GLY A 439 -20.06 26.21 -24.17
N ALA A 440 -19.38 26.53 -23.06
CA ALA A 440 -17.93 26.63 -23.02
C ALA A 440 -17.29 25.44 -23.75
N SER A 441 -16.32 25.74 -24.60
CA SER A 441 -15.69 24.71 -25.45
C SER A 441 -15.11 23.59 -24.57
N PRO A 442 -15.04 22.35 -25.06
CA PRO A 442 -14.41 21.24 -24.32
C PRO A 442 -13.00 21.59 -23.79
N ARG A 443 -12.28 22.47 -24.51
CA ARG A 443 -10.97 22.99 -24.10
C ARG A 443 -11.04 23.93 -22.90
N GLU A 444 -12.08 24.76 -22.79
CA GLU A 444 -12.31 25.64 -21.63
C GLU A 444 -12.79 24.87 -20.41
N LYS A 445 -13.68 23.89 -20.59
CA LYS A 445 -14.08 22.96 -19.52
C LYS A 445 -12.87 22.20 -18.96
N ARG A 446 -11.93 21.79 -19.83
CA ARG A 446 -10.67 21.15 -19.41
C ARG A 446 -9.77 22.10 -18.62
N LYS A 447 -9.61 23.35 -19.05
CA LYS A 447 -8.85 24.38 -18.29
C LYS A 447 -9.48 24.66 -16.93
N GLN A 448 -10.81 24.74 -16.86
CA GLN A 448 -11.53 24.97 -15.62
C GLN A 448 -11.33 23.82 -14.64
N ARG A 449 -11.47 22.55 -15.08
CA ARG A 449 -11.22 21.36 -14.24
C ARG A 449 -9.77 21.27 -13.74
N VAL A 450 -8.79 21.62 -14.56
CA VAL A 450 -7.37 21.68 -14.12
C VAL A 450 -7.17 22.75 -13.04
N THR A 451 -7.84 23.89 -13.16
CA THR A 451 -7.75 24.99 -12.19
C THR A 451 -8.42 24.62 -10.87
N GLU A 452 -9.59 23.99 -10.91
CA GLU A 452 -10.31 23.47 -9.73
C GLU A 452 -9.49 22.39 -9.01
N TYR A 453 -8.88 21.47 -9.74
CA TYR A 453 -8.01 20.44 -9.17
C TYR A 453 -6.76 21.03 -8.49
N GLN A 454 -6.13 22.03 -9.10
CA GLN A 454 -4.99 22.73 -8.49
C GLN A 454 -5.39 23.52 -7.23
N ALA A 455 -6.60 24.08 -7.19
CA ALA A 455 -7.12 24.74 -5.99
C ALA A 455 -7.35 23.73 -4.85
N TRP A 456 -7.98 22.59 -5.17
CA TRP A 456 -8.22 21.51 -4.23
C TRP A 456 -6.93 20.91 -3.64
N LEU A 457 -5.87 20.75 -4.45
CA LEU A 457 -4.55 20.29 -3.97
C LEU A 457 -3.91 21.29 -2.96
N ARG A 458 -4.05 22.60 -3.19
CA ARG A 458 -3.53 23.61 -2.25
C ARG A 458 -4.30 23.62 -0.93
N GLU A 459 -5.62 23.45 -0.98
CA GLU A 459 -6.47 23.37 0.21
C GLU A 459 -6.17 22.10 1.02
N SER A 460 -6.04 20.96 0.34
CA SER A 460 -5.68 19.68 0.97
C SER A 460 -4.29 19.71 1.62
N ALA A 461 -3.30 20.35 0.98
CA ALA A 461 -1.97 20.54 1.56
C ALA A 461 -2.00 21.44 2.81
N SER A 462 -2.84 22.49 2.81
CA SER A 462 -3.05 23.37 3.96
C SER A 462 -3.69 22.63 5.15
N ASP A 463 -4.68 21.78 4.90
CA ASP A 463 -5.33 20.99 5.96
C ASP A 463 -4.40 19.91 6.54
N HIS A 464 -3.55 19.32 5.71
CA HIS A 464 -2.52 18.39 6.19
C HIS A 464 -1.48 19.10 7.08
N ALA A 465 -1.07 20.32 6.70
CA ALA A 465 -0.18 21.15 7.51
C ALA A 465 -0.81 21.56 8.85
N ARG A 466 -2.10 21.95 8.87
CA ARG A 466 -2.85 22.25 10.10
C ARG A 466 -2.96 21.04 11.02
N THR A 467 -3.24 19.87 10.46
CA THR A 467 -3.35 18.61 11.23
C THR A 467 -2.02 18.22 11.85
N ARG A 468 -0.91 18.38 11.12
CA ARG A 468 0.46 18.14 11.61
C ARG A 468 0.85 19.10 12.75
N MET A 469 0.51 20.39 12.62
CA MET A 469 0.74 21.39 13.67
C MET A 469 -0.06 21.09 14.95
N MET A 470 -1.33 20.67 14.81
CA MET A 470 -2.16 20.26 15.96
C MET A 470 -1.61 19.01 16.66
N GLY A 471 -1.08 18.06 15.89
CA GLY A 471 -0.40 16.87 16.43
C GLY A 471 0.86 17.22 17.24
N GLN A 472 1.73 18.07 16.70
CA GLN A 472 2.93 18.54 17.40
C GLN A 472 2.59 19.29 18.69
N ARG A 473 1.55 20.13 18.68
CA ARG A 473 1.13 20.90 19.86
C ARG A 473 0.63 20.01 21.01
N ARG A 474 -0.06 18.90 20.69
CA ARG A 474 -0.46 17.88 21.67
C ARG A 474 0.74 17.11 22.23
N GLN A 475 1.73 16.83 21.38
CA GLN A 475 2.94 16.12 21.79
C GLN A 475 3.81 16.97 22.74
N THR A 476 3.94 18.27 22.46
CA THR A 476 4.64 19.20 23.37
C THR A 476 3.88 19.40 24.69
N GLN A 477 2.55 19.40 24.69
CA GLN A 477 1.77 19.46 25.94
C GLN A 477 1.93 18.19 26.80
N ALA A 478 1.97 17.01 26.18
CA ALA A 478 2.18 15.75 26.89
C ALA A 478 3.59 15.66 27.50
N GLN A 479 4.61 16.15 26.79
CA GLN A 479 5.97 16.20 27.32
C GLN A 479 6.12 17.22 28.46
N ALA A 480 5.40 18.35 28.40
CA ALA A 480 5.40 19.32 29.50
C ALA A 480 4.76 18.76 30.78
N SER A 481 3.72 17.92 30.68
CA SER A 481 3.10 17.29 31.86
C SER A 481 3.97 16.22 32.51
N ASP A 482 4.77 15.47 31.75
CA ASP A 482 5.66 14.43 32.31
C ASP A 482 6.84 15.02 33.08
N VAL A 483 7.35 16.19 32.68
CA VAL A 483 8.47 16.85 33.39
C VAL A 483 8.04 17.38 34.76
N SER A 484 6.78 17.80 34.91
CA SER A 484 6.23 18.23 36.20
C SER A 484 6.06 17.10 37.23
N ASP A 485 5.88 15.85 36.79
CA ASP A 485 5.70 14.70 37.71
C ASP A 485 7.05 14.14 38.21
N VAL A 486 8.12 14.25 37.43
CA VAL A 486 9.46 13.74 37.83
C VAL A 486 10.11 14.63 38.90
N SER A 487 9.82 15.93 38.91
CA SER A 487 10.40 16.86 39.91
C SER A 487 9.85 16.68 41.33
N LEU A 488 8.73 15.97 41.53
CA LEU A 488 8.14 15.73 42.86
C LEU A 488 8.67 14.46 43.54
N GLN A 489 9.37 13.56 42.83
CA GLN A 489 9.85 12.30 43.41
C GLN A 489 11.31 12.33 43.92
N ALA A 490 12.07 13.40 43.67
CA ALA A 490 13.50 13.44 43.99
C ALA A 490 13.86 13.89 45.42
N PHE A 491 12.90 14.10 46.33
CA PHE A 491 13.18 14.70 47.65
C PHE A 491 13.09 13.77 48.87
N ASN A 492 12.85 12.47 48.70
CA ASN A 492 12.75 11.53 49.83
C ASN A 492 13.60 10.28 49.59
N GLY A 493 14.86 10.31 50.01
CA GLY A 493 15.76 9.16 49.97
C GLY A 493 16.96 9.38 50.88
N ALA A 494 16.74 9.44 52.19
CA ALA A 494 17.82 9.43 53.18
C ALA A 494 18.41 8.02 53.28
N GLU A 495 19.74 7.95 53.09
CA GLU A 495 20.56 6.74 53.15
C GLU A 495 20.69 6.22 54.58
N ALA A 496 20.58 4.89 54.75
CA ALA A 496 21.01 4.19 55.95
C ALA A 496 22.29 3.39 55.61
N PRO A 497 23.33 3.42 56.47
CA PRO A 497 24.58 2.71 56.22
C PRO A 497 24.41 1.21 56.49
N MET A 498 24.89 0.37 55.57
CA MET A 498 25.00 -1.07 55.76
C MET A 498 26.33 -1.42 56.42
N ASP A 499 26.24 -2.07 57.58
CA ASP A 499 27.32 -2.78 58.24
C ASP A 499 27.80 -3.97 57.39
N MET A 500 29.11 -4.07 57.24
CA MET A 500 29.81 -5.18 56.60
C MET A 500 30.43 -6.05 57.70
N ASP A 501 29.91 -7.26 57.89
CA ASP A 501 30.57 -8.31 58.67
C ASP A 501 30.30 -9.70 58.05
N GLY A 502 31.34 -10.55 58.07
CA GLY A 502 31.31 -11.99 57.80
C GLY A 502 31.81 -12.36 56.40
N ASP A 503 33.06 -12.76 56.19
CA ASP A 503 33.83 -13.87 56.77
C ASP A 503 33.23 -15.27 56.49
N GLY A 504 34.10 -16.19 56.07
CA GLY A 504 33.79 -17.62 55.91
C GLY A 504 34.07 -18.19 54.52
N GLY A 505 35.29 -18.69 54.32
CA GLY A 505 35.66 -19.54 53.19
C GLY A 505 35.21 -20.99 53.32
N PHE A 506 35.18 -21.69 52.19
CA PHE A 506 35.90 -22.94 51.91
C PHE A 506 35.88 -23.21 50.40
#